data_AF-A0A967LU61-F1
#
_entry.id   AF-A0A967LU61-F1
#
_cell.length_a   1.000
_cell.length_b   1.000
_cell.length_c   1.000
_cell.angle_alpha   90.00
_cell.angle_beta   90.00
_cell.angle_gamma   90.00
#
_symmetry.space_group_name_H-M   'P 1'
#
loop_
_entity.id
_entity.type
_entity.pdbx_description
1 polymer ?
#
loop_
_entity_poly.entity_id
_entity_poly.type
_entity_poly.pdbx_seq_one_letter_code
_entity_poly.pdbx_strand_id
1 'polypeptide(L)' 'SYHLMLLDIKMPDMDGVEVLKRAKEMRPDVAVVMMTAYATV' A
#
# COMPACT_ATOMS: atom_id res chain seq x y z
N SER A 1 -0.84 7.61 -16.70
CA SER A 1 0.15 6.71 -16.07
C SER A 1 0.40 7.19 -14.66
N TYR A 2 0.28 6.31 -13.66
CA TYR A 2 0.69 6.61 -12.29
C TYR A 2 2.03 5.94 -12.00
N HIS A 3 2.92 6.59 -11.25
CA HIS A 3 4.24 6.06 -10.92
C HIS A 3 4.42 5.82 -9.42
N LEU A 4 3.45 6.27 -8.61
CA LEU A 4 3.49 6.23 -7.16
C LEU A 4 2.11 5.81 -6.63
N MET A 5 2.11 4.95 -5.62
CA MET A 5 0.94 4.53 -4.85
C MET A 5 1.19 4.81 -3.37
N LEU A 6 0.23 5.47 -2.71
CA LEU A 6 0.20 5.61 -1.26
C LEU A 6 -0.77 4.55 -0.72
N LEU A 7 -0.33 3.74 0.24
CA LEU A 7 -1.10 2.59 0.71
C LEU A 7 -1.12 2.53 2.24
N ASP A 8 -2.30 2.40 2.84
CA ASP A 8 -2.39 2.21 4.30
C ASP A 8 -2.07 0.75 4.67
N ILE A 9 -1.35 0.55 5.78
CA ILE A 9 -1.11 -0.79 6.34
C ILE A 9 -2.40 -1.35 6.99
N LYS A 10 -3.16 -0.51 7.70
CA LYS A 10 -4.39 -0.91 8.39
C LYS A 10 -5.61 -0.39 7.64
N MET A 11 -6.14 -1.20 6.73
CA MET A 11 -7.44 -0.94 6.12
C MET A 11 -8.53 -1.79 6.79
N PRO A 12 -9.77 -1.28 6.95
CA PRO A 12 -10.85 -1.99 7.65
C PRO A 12 -11.20 -3.35 7.05
N ASP A 13 -11.13 -3.45 5.71
CA ASP A 13 -11.63 -4.62 4.97
C ASP A 13 -10.52 -5.42 4.28
N MET A 14 -9.29 -4.89 4.23
CA MET A 14 -8.19 -5.47 3.47
C MET A 14 -6.86 -5.31 4.20
N ASP A 15 -5.97 -6.28 4.02
CA ASP A 15 -4.58 -6.15 4.47
C ASP A 15 -3.80 -5.33 3.44
N GLY A 16 -3.24 -4.19 3.86
CA GLY A 16 -2.39 -3.35 3.00
C GLY A 16 -1.20 -4.10 2.41
N VAL A 17 -0.70 -5.14 3.08
CA VAL A 17 0.39 -5.98 2.55
C VAL A 17 -0.07 -6.85 1.38
N GLU A 18 -1.29 -7.39 1.44
CA GLU A 18 -1.88 -8.17 0.35
C GLU A 18 -2.16 -7.27 -0.87
N VAL A 19 -2.60 -6.03 -0.65
CA VAL A 19 -2.76 -5.03 -1.70
C VAL A 19 -1.42 -4.69 -2.35
N LEU A 20 -0.36 -4.50 -1.56
CA LEU A 20 1.00 -4.26 -2.05
C LEU A 20 1.47 -5.40 -2.97
N LYS A 21 1.25 -6.66 -2.56
CA LYS A 21 1.65 -7.82 -3.35
C LYS A 21 0.98 -7.84 -4.72
N ARG A 22 -0.34 -7.65 -4.77
CA ARG A 22 -1.11 -7.59 -6.02
C ARG A 22 -0.68 -6.40 -6.89
N ALA A 23 -0.41 -5.25 -6.28
CA ALA A 23 0.07 -4.08 -7.01
C ALA A 23 1.42 -4.35 -7.70
N LYS A 24 2.33 -5.06 -7.03
CA LYS A 24 3.63 -5.45 -7.60
C LYS A 24 3.53 -6.55 -8.64
N GLU A 25 2.57 -7.47 -8.53
CA GLU A 25 2.29 -8.47 -9.58
C GLU A 25 1.76 -7.81 -10.86
N MET A 26 0.86 -6.83 -10.74
CA MET A 26 0.32 -6.11 -11.90
C MET A 26 1.31 -5.11 -12.49
N ARG A 27 2.14 -4.48 -11.65
CA ARG A 27 3.11 -3.46 -12.07
C ARG A 27 4.34 -3.44 -11.18
N PRO A 28 5.36 -4.25 -11.48
CA PRO A 28 6.57 -4.37 -10.66
C PRO A 28 7.27 -3.03 -10.39
N ASP A 29 7.23 -2.13 -11.39
CA ASP A 29 7.95 -0.86 -11.41
C ASP A 29 7.27 0.26 -10.60
N VAL A 30 6.02 0.06 -10.15
CA VAL A 30 5.30 1.12 -9.40
C VAL A 30 5.97 1.35 -8.04
N ALA A 31 6.29 2.59 -7.69
CA ALA A 31 6.74 2.91 -6.35
C ALA A 31 5.56 2.87 -5.39
N VAL A 32 5.71 2.21 -4.24
CA VAL A 32 4.66 2.15 -3.21
C VAL A 32 5.21 2.69 -1.90
N VAL A 33 4.52 3.67 -1.32
CA VAL A 33 4.83 4.23 0.00
C VAL A 33 3.75 3.74 0.96
N MET A 34 4.15 2.90 1.90
CA MET A 34 3.28 2.46 2.98
C MET A 34 3.13 3.61 3.98
N MET A 35 1.90 4.01 4.23
CA MET A 35 1.54 4.96 5.28
C MET A 35 0.78 4.21 6.35
N THR A 36 1.00 4.56 7.61
CA THR A 36 0.15 4.05 8.69
C THR A 36 0.04 5.13 9.73
N ALA A 37 -1.18 5.36 10.21
CA ALA A 37 -1.39 6.23 11.35
C ALA A 37 -1.12 5.43 12.62
N TYR A 38 0.12 5.50 13.12
CA TYR A 38 0.39 5.13 14.51
C TYR A 38 -0.09 6.28 15.40
N ALA A 39 -1.30 6.17 15.93
CA ALA A 39 -1.71 7.04 17.04
C ALA A 39 -0.87 6.65 18.26
N THR A 40 0.19 7.42 18.54
CA THR A 40 0.84 7.39 19.84
C THR A 40 -0.11 8.05 20.83
N VAL A 41 -0.84 7.24 21.61
CA VAL A 41 -1.48 7.68 22.85
C VAL A 41 -0.45 7.79 23.96
#